data_AF-A0A5D3F5W7-F1
#
_entry.id   AF-A0A5D3F5W7-F1
#
_cell.length_a   1.000
_cell.length_b   1.000
_cell.length_c   1.000
_cell.angle_alpha   90.00
_cell.angle_beta   90.00
_cell.angle_gamma   90.00
#
_symmetry.space_group_name_H-M   'P 1'
#
loop_
_entity.id
_entity.type
_entity.pdbx_description
1 polymer ?
#
loop_
_entity_poly.entity_id
_entity_poly.type
_entity_poly.pdbx_seq_one_letter_code
_entity_poly.pdbx_strand_id
1 'polypeptide(L)'
;MTYQPILDRARKFERQGRHGAAAAAFAEAAEAMEAHGDRTSAVAARARCARALAAAGRTGEAHRLLDSLDRAAASMPPEVRAGLDAQAAHVLAAAGRTGEAARRAWAAMSGFWSLHDAKRADAAGVHAARLIVRDAGPRAALRPLRELLAQLPPGGDGSRQVAKLLADAERRPDRDHDILVTDPDSAAWGRLAAALAVGAHLAVGNGVAWNTLNDHDESSGDDRVLLERDWGVTDHESWREQMDALLDASNSDPAIQMVLDRRGRGTDRRTWHAAIVEWCRERDIAEKTVREVVELSDLVLRYEARFRADGLLPPDGRVESVYGYDFGRGVNMARWGLNAGYCDADEAEKCVLTAGQRAHQVYTSWGSFSAGYVLGRMLRFDEGAFGEWYDRSLAGHRVLAEDPESPWRRMAWG
;
A
#
# COMPACT_ATOMS: atom_id res chain seq x y z
N MET A 1 6.57 49.39 -27.59
CA MET A 1 6.40 48.43 -28.69
C MET A 1 5.79 47.16 -28.11
N THR A 2 4.73 46.60 -28.69
CA THR A 2 4.01 45.46 -28.08
C THR A 2 4.72 44.15 -28.43
N TYR A 3 5.32 43.45 -27.47
CA TYR A 3 5.97 42.13 -27.69
C TYR A 3 4.95 40.99 -27.95
N GLN A 4 3.66 41.29 -27.75
CA GLN A 4 2.55 40.36 -27.85
C GLN A 4 2.48 39.57 -29.17
N PRO A 5 2.70 40.16 -30.38
CA PRO A 5 2.67 39.41 -31.62
C PRO A 5 3.74 38.31 -31.70
N ILE A 6 4.94 38.58 -31.16
CA ILE A 6 6.05 37.61 -31.15
C ILE A 6 5.72 36.47 -30.17
N LEU A 7 5.18 36.78 -28.99
CA LEU A 7 4.75 35.79 -28.01
C LEU A 7 3.58 34.93 -28.49
N ASP A 8 2.61 35.52 -29.22
CA ASP A 8 1.50 34.79 -29.81
C ASP A 8 1.97 33.83 -30.90
N ARG A 9 2.94 34.26 -31.73
CA ARG A 9 3.61 33.41 -32.69
C ARG A 9 4.36 32.25 -32.01
N ALA A 10 5.11 32.53 -30.94
CA ALA A 10 5.82 31.50 -30.18
C ALA A 10 4.85 30.45 -29.59
N ARG A 11 3.76 30.88 -28.95
CA ARG A 11 2.70 30.00 -28.44
C ARG A 11 2.00 29.20 -29.54
N LYS A 12 1.85 29.76 -30.74
CA LYS A 12 1.32 29.04 -31.90
C LYS A 12 2.27 27.91 -32.33
N PHE A 13 3.58 28.16 -32.38
CA PHE A 13 4.55 27.12 -32.69
C PHE A 13 4.60 26.01 -31.63
N GLU A 14 4.49 26.34 -30.34
CA GLU A 14 4.38 25.32 -29.27
C GLU A 14 3.17 24.40 -29.48
N ARG A 15 1.99 24.97 -29.77
CA ARG A 15 0.75 24.19 -30.02
C ARG A 15 0.84 23.30 -31.25
N GLN A 16 1.68 23.65 -32.23
CA GLN A 16 1.93 22.88 -33.45
C GLN A 16 3.05 21.84 -33.29
N GLY A 17 3.64 21.69 -32.10
CA GLY A 17 4.80 20.80 -31.88
C GLY A 17 6.10 21.30 -32.53
N ARG A 18 6.13 22.53 -33.05
CA ARG A 18 7.30 23.14 -33.71
C ARG A 18 8.24 23.76 -32.68
N HIS A 19 8.75 22.93 -31.75
CA HIS A 19 9.47 23.38 -30.56
C HIS A 19 10.74 24.20 -30.86
N GLY A 20 11.49 23.88 -31.92
CA GLY A 20 12.65 24.68 -32.33
C GLY A 20 12.28 26.10 -32.80
N ALA A 21 11.18 26.24 -33.56
CA ALA A 21 10.68 27.54 -34.00
C ALA A 21 10.07 28.35 -32.83
N ALA A 22 9.44 27.65 -31.88
CA ALA A 22 8.95 28.27 -30.65
C ALA A 22 10.10 28.83 -29.79
N ALA A 23 11.18 28.06 -29.61
CA ALA A 23 12.37 28.51 -28.89
C ALA A 23 12.98 29.77 -29.51
N ALA A 24 13.16 29.79 -30.83
CA ALA A 24 13.67 30.97 -31.53
C ALA A 24 12.78 32.21 -31.33
N ALA A 25 11.45 32.06 -31.43
CA ALA A 25 10.52 33.16 -31.22
C ALA A 25 10.48 33.66 -29.76
N PHE A 26 10.63 32.78 -28.77
CA PHE A 26 10.77 33.21 -27.38
C PHE A 26 12.10 33.91 -27.10
N ALA A 27 13.19 33.47 -27.73
CA ALA A 27 14.49 34.15 -27.63
C ALA A 27 14.43 35.57 -28.21
N GLU A 28 13.86 35.73 -29.40
CA GLU A 28 13.63 37.04 -30.04
C GLU A 28 12.77 37.96 -29.17
N ALA A 29 11.70 37.44 -28.57
CA ALA A 29 10.87 38.21 -27.65
C ALA A 29 11.65 38.66 -26.40
N ALA A 30 12.49 37.78 -25.84
CA ALA A 30 13.31 38.11 -24.67
C ALA A 30 14.38 39.15 -24.98
N GLU A 31 15.08 39.04 -26.11
CA GLU A 31 16.08 40.02 -26.55
C GLU A 31 15.45 41.40 -26.74
N ALA A 32 14.26 41.45 -27.34
CA ALA A 32 13.50 42.68 -27.47
C ALA A 32 13.14 43.28 -26.10
N MET A 33 12.70 42.47 -25.13
CA MET A 33 12.38 42.95 -23.77
C MET A 33 13.62 43.50 -23.05
N GLU A 34 14.77 42.84 -23.19
CA GLU A 34 16.03 43.28 -22.59
C GLU A 34 16.55 44.59 -23.17
N ALA A 35 16.45 44.75 -24.49
CA ALA A 35 16.81 46.01 -25.17
C ALA A 35 15.99 47.20 -24.65
N HIS A 36 14.80 46.96 -24.11
CA HIS A 36 13.92 47.98 -23.52
C HIS A 36 13.96 48.01 -21.99
N GLY A 37 14.85 47.24 -21.35
CA GLY A 37 15.03 47.23 -19.90
C GLY A 37 14.01 46.40 -19.10
N ASP A 38 13.10 45.69 -19.75
CA ASP A 38 12.11 44.82 -19.09
C ASP A 38 12.72 43.45 -18.75
N ARG A 39 13.55 43.43 -17.71
CA ARG A 39 14.26 42.23 -17.25
C ARG A 39 13.32 41.14 -16.74
N THR A 40 12.19 41.51 -16.13
CA THR A 40 11.23 40.57 -15.56
C THR A 40 10.53 39.77 -16.67
N SER A 41 9.97 40.45 -17.66
CA SER A 41 9.33 39.77 -18.79
C SER A 41 10.34 38.98 -19.62
N ALA A 42 11.57 39.48 -19.76
CA ALA A 42 12.64 38.78 -20.46
C ALA A 42 12.98 37.44 -19.81
N VAL A 43 13.10 37.38 -18.48
CA VAL A 43 13.34 36.12 -17.75
C VAL A 43 12.19 35.13 -17.96
N ALA A 44 10.94 35.59 -17.91
CA ALA A 44 9.77 34.74 -18.19
C ALA A 44 9.79 34.19 -19.62
N ALA A 45 10.12 35.02 -20.62
CA ALA A 45 10.25 34.60 -22.02
C ALA A 45 11.40 33.60 -22.21
N ARG A 46 12.56 33.83 -21.58
CA ARG A 46 13.70 32.90 -21.62
C ARG A 46 13.42 31.58 -20.92
N ALA A 47 12.66 31.57 -19.83
CA ALA A 47 12.25 30.33 -19.18
C ALA A 47 11.38 29.46 -20.12
N ARG A 48 10.49 30.08 -20.89
CA ARG A 48 9.72 29.38 -21.94
C ARG A 48 10.59 28.94 -23.12
N CYS A 49 11.58 29.75 -23.50
CA CYS A 49 12.59 29.34 -24.48
C CYS A 49 13.33 28.07 -24.03
N ALA A 50 13.79 28.02 -22.77
CA ALA A 50 14.47 26.85 -22.22
C ALA A 50 13.59 25.59 -22.29
N ARG A 51 12.31 25.70 -21.93
CA ARG A 51 11.34 24.60 -22.08
C ARG A 51 11.18 24.17 -23.54
N ALA A 52 11.06 25.11 -24.47
CA ALA A 52 10.91 24.80 -25.89
C ALA A 52 12.18 24.13 -26.46
N LEU A 53 13.37 24.54 -26.02
CA LEU A 53 14.64 23.87 -26.36
C LEU A 53 14.66 22.43 -25.83
N ALA A 54 14.25 22.21 -24.58
CA ALA A 54 14.18 20.88 -23.99
C ALA A 54 13.19 19.97 -24.76
N ALA A 55 12.02 20.49 -25.12
CA ALA A 55 11.02 19.78 -25.94
C ALA A 55 11.50 19.49 -27.37
N ALA A 56 12.45 20.28 -27.90
CA ALA A 56 13.10 20.03 -29.18
C ALA A 56 14.30 19.05 -29.08
N GLY A 57 14.53 18.43 -27.92
CA GLY A 57 15.66 17.52 -27.67
C GLY A 57 16.99 18.21 -27.37
N ARG A 58 17.04 19.56 -27.31
CA ARG A 58 18.24 20.35 -27.02
C ARG A 58 18.43 20.56 -25.51
N THR A 59 18.43 19.47 -24.75
CA THR A 59 18.42 19.47 -23.27
C THR A 59 19.64 20.16 -22.65
N GLY A 60 20.84 19.99 -23.23
CA GLY A 60 22.06 20.63 -22.73
C GLY A 60 22.03 22.16 -22.85
N GLU A 61 21.44 22.70 -23.93
CA GLU A 61 21.28 24.14 -24.11
C GLU A 61 20.19 24.71 -23.19
N ALA A 62 19.08 23.98 -23.06
CA ALA A 62 18.02 24.32 -22.12
C ALA A 62 18.54 24.40 -20.69
N HIS A 63 19.40 23.45 -20.27
CA HIS A 63 19.96 23.43 -18.93
C HIS A 63 20.91 24.62 -18.66
N ARG A 64 21.82 24.93 -19.59
CA ARG A 64 22.70 26.11 -19.48
C ARG A 64 21.92 27.42 -19.38
N LEU A 65 20.85 27.54 -20.16
CA LEU A 65 19.96 28.69 -20.09
C LEU A 65 19.28 28.77 -18.71
N LEU A 66 18.84 27.63 -18.18
CA LEU A 66 18.22 27.55 -16.85
C LEU A 66 19.16 28.05 -15.74
N ASP A 67 20.42 27.62 -15.73
CA ASP A 67 21.41 28.02 -14.72
C ASP A 67 21.68 29.53 -14.74
N SER A 68 21.65 30.14 -15.93
CA SER A 68 21.75 31.58 -16.11
C SER A 68 20.53 32.29 -15.51
N LEU A 69 19.33 31.76 -15.77
CA LEU A 69 18.07 32.33 -15.28
C LEU A 69 17.94 32.19 -13.76
N ASP A 70 18.40 31.09 -13.16
CA ASP A 70 18.37 30.91 -11.71
C ASP A 70 19.22 31.96 -10.99
N ARG A 71 20.39 32.31 -11.54
CA ARG A 71 21.22 33.41 -11.01
C ARG A 71 20.55 34.77 -11.17
N ALA A 72 19.94 35.02 -12.33
CA ALA A 72 19.28 36.29 -12.62
C ALA A 72 18.00 36.50 -11.78
N ALA A 73 17.25 35.43 -11.51
CA ALA A 73 16.00 35.47 -10.77
C ALA A 73 16.17 35.56 -9.24
N ALA A 74 17.40 35.38 -8.71
CA ALA A 74 17.66 35.39 -7.27
C ALA A 74 17.26 36.71 -6.58
N SER A 75 17.32 37.83 -7.30
CA SER A 75 16.95 39.17 -6.81
C SER A 75 15.63 39.69 -7.41
N MET A 76 14.83 38.81 -8.05
CA MET A 76 13.59 39.20 -8.73
C MET A 76 12.35 38.93 -7.86
N PRO A 77 11.20 39.54 -8.19
CA PRO A 77 9.95 39.31 -7.47
C PRO A 77 9.53 37.82 -7.44
N PRO A 78 8.82 37.37 -6.39
CA PRO A 78 8.40 35.98 -6.22
C PRO A 78 7.60 35.41 -7.40
N GLU A 79 6.84 36.24 -8.11
CA GLU A 79 6.06 35.84 -9.29
C GLU A 79 6.97 35.31 -10.42
N VAL A 80 8.14 35.93 -10.58
CA VAL A 80 9.13 35.55 -11.59
C VAL A 80 9.75 34.21 -11.20
N ARG A 81 10.05 34.03 -9.91
CA ARG A 81 10.59 32.77 -9.38
C ARG A 81 9.61 31.63 -9.57
N ALA A 82 8.34 31.78 -9.18
CA ALA A 82 7.32 30.76 -9.36
C ALA A 82 7.12 30.39 -10.84
N GLY A 83 7.14 31.40 -11.74
CA GLY A 83 7.09 31.20 -13.18
C GLY A 83 8.29 30.43 -13.75
N LEU A 84 9.50 30.76 -13.30
CA LEU A 84 10.73 30.08 -13.67
C LEU A 84 10.72 28.62 -13.20
N ASP A 85 10.36 28.38 -11.93
CA ASP A 85 10.28 27.07 -11.30
C ASP A 85 9.32 26.14 -12.07
N ALA A 86 8.19 26.67 -12.53
CA ALA A 86 7.23 25.92 -13.34
C ALA A 86 7.80 25.48 -14.70
N GLN A 87 8.61 26.32 -15.37
CA GLN A 87 9.26 25.92 -16.62
C GLN A 87 10.46 25.00 -16.37
N ALA A 88 11.21 25.24 -15.29
CA ALA A 88 12.36 24.44 -14.89
C ALA A 88 11.98 22.98 -14.63
N ALA A 89 10.82 22.73 -14.01
CA ALA A 89 10.29 21.38 -13.82
C ALA A 89 10.21 20.61 -15.15
N HIS A 90 9.66 21.22 -16.20
CA HIS A 90 9.59 20.59 -17.53
C HIS A 90 10.96 20.34 -18.15
N VAL A 91 11.89 21.31 -18.04
CA VAL A 91 13.25 21.20 -18.59
C VAL A 91 14.01 20.05 -17.91
N LEU A 92 13.97 19.99 -16.58
CA LEU A 92 14.66 18.96 -15.80
C LEU A 92 14.05 17.57 -16.03
N ALA A 93 12.73 17.47 -16.14
CA ALA A 93 12.05 16.21 -16.45
C ALA A 93 12.42 15.68 -17.84
N ALA A 94 12.59 16.56 -18.83
CA ALA A 94 13.06 16.20 -20.17
C ALA A 94 14.55 15.76 -20.18
N ALA A 95 15.34 16.26 -19.23
CA ALA A 95 16.73 15.85 -19.02
C ALA A 95 16.88 14.59 -18.13
N GLY A 96 15.78 13.95 -17.73
CA GLY A 96 15.81 12.75 -16.88
C GLY A 96 16.05 12.99 -15.39
N ARG A 97 16.13 14.25 -14.94
CA ARG A 97 16.36 14.65 -13.54
C ARG A 97 15.02 14.77 -12.79
N THR A 98 14.29 13.66 -12.70
CA THR A 98 12.89 13.64 -12.28
C THR A 98 12.67 14.15 -10.85
N GLY A 99 13.49 13.76 -9.87
CA GLY A 99 13.35 14.23 -8.49
C GLY A 99 13.63 15.72 -8.30
N GLU A 100 14.57 16.28 -9.07
CA GLU A 100 14.77 17.74 -9.11
C GLU A 100 13.59 18.45 -9.76
N ALA A 101 13.08 17.91 -10.87
CA ALA A 101 11.89 18.44 -11.52
C ALA A 101 10.69 18.47 -10.57
N ALA A 102 10.47 17.41 -9.78
CA ALA A 102 9.42 17.33 -8.78
C ALA A 102 9.53 18.45 -7.74
N ARG A 103 10.76 18.69 -7.22
CA ARG A 103 11.01 19.79 -6.27
C ARG A 103 10.73 21.17 -6.89
N ARG A 104 11.13 21.42 -8.15
CA ARG A 104 10.82 22.68 -8.84
C ARG A 104 9.32 22.86 -9.05
N ALA A 105 8.59 21.81 -9.43
CA ALA A 105 7.14 21.86 -9.60
C ALA A 105 6.42 22.14 -8.28
N TRP A 106 6.87 21.55 -7.16
CA TRP A 106 6.34 21.84 -5.83
C TRP A 106 6.58 23.30 -5.44
N ALA A 107 7.81 23.80 -5.60
CA ALA A 107 8.14 25.19 -5.30
C ALA A 107 7.30 26.17 -6.12
N ALA A 108 7.04 25.87 -7.40
CA ALA A 108 6.14 26.65 -8.24
C ALA A 108 4.70 26.64 -7.72
N MET A 109 4.19 25.49 -7.29
CA MET A 109 2.85 25.36 -6.70
C MET A 109 2.72 26.25 -5.46
N SER A 110 3.64 26.12 -4.49
CA SER A 110 3.64 26.93 -3.28
C SER A 110 3.78 28.43 -3.58
N GLY A 111 4.62 28.78 -4.56
CA GLY A 111 4.77 30.15 -5.04
C GLY A 111 3.47 30.73 -5.59
N PHE A 112 2.81 30.05 -6.54
CA PHE A 112 1.54 30.52 -7.08
C PHE A 112 0.42 30.56 -6.04
N TRP A 113 0.43 29.64 -5.08
CA TRP A 113 -0.51 29.65 -3.96
C TRP A 113 -0.34 30.91 -3.10
N SER A 114 0.89 31.28 -2.75
CA SER A 114 1.18 32.50 -1.99
C SER A 114 0.77 33.79 -2.73
N LEU A 115 0.71 33.73 -4.05
CA LEU A 115 0.28 34.82 -4.94
C LEU A 115 -1.22 34.80 -5.24
N HIS A 116 -1.98 33.91 -4.58
CA HIS A 116 -3.41 33.70 -4.78
C HIS A 116 -3.80 33.31 -6.23
N ASP A 117 -2.89 32.68 -6.99
CA ASP A 117 -3.18 32.13 -8.32
C ASP A 117 -3.48 30.63 -8.24
N ALA A 118 -4.71 30.31 -7.82
CA ALA A 118 -5.16 28.94 -7.62
C ALA A 118 -5.06 28.08 -8.89
N LYS A 119 -5.26 28.67 -10.08
CA LYS A 119 -5.23 27.94 -11.34
C LYS A 119 -3.82 27.46 -11.68
N ARG A 120 -2.81 28.31 -11.52
CA ARG A 120 -1.42 27.92 -11.77
C ARG A 120 -0.87 27.05 -10.63
N ALA A 121 -1.30 27.27 -9.39
CA ALA A 121 -0.98 26.39 -8.27
C ALA A 121 -1.50 24.95 -8.52
N ASP A 122 -2.76 24.78 -8.91
CA ASP A 122 -3.34 23.48 -9.25
C ASP A 122 -2.55 22.76 -10.34
N ALA A 123 -2.25 23.46 -11.44
CA ALA A 123 -1.50 22.87 -12.56
C ALA A 123 -0.08 22.45 -12.14
N ALA A 124 0.60 23.27 -11.33
CA ALA A 124 1.93 22.95 -10.81
C ALA A 124 1.89 21.79 -9.80
N GLY A 125 0.86 21.73 -8.94
CA GLY A 125 0.64 20.63 -7.99
C GLY A 125 0.43 19.30 -8.69
N VAL A 126 -0.44 19.24 -9.71
CA VAL A 126 -0.63 18.02 -10.51
C VAL A 126 0.67 17.61 -11.21
N HIS A 127 1.43 18.57 -11.72
CA HIS A 127 2.72 18.26 -12.34
C HIS A 127 3.71 17.69 -11.33
N ALA A 128 3.80 18.28 -10.13
CA ALA A 128 4.63 17.79 -9.04
C ALA A 128 4.24 16.35 -8.65
N ALA A 129 2.95 16.08 -8.45
CA ALA A 129 2.45 14.75 -8.11
C ALA A 129 2.88 13.68 -9.13
N ARG A 130 2.72 13.96 -10.44
CA ARG A 130 3.14 13.03 -11.50
C ARG A 130 4.64 12.78 -11.50
N LEU A 131 5.44 13.82 -11.23
CA LEU A 131 6.90 13.70 -11.17
C LEU A 131 7.37 12.94 -9.92
N ILE A 132 6.73 13.15 -8.77
CA ILE A 132 7.01 12.41 -7.53
C ILE A 132 6.77 10.91 -7.76
N VAL A 133 5.62 10.54 -8.33
CA VAL A 133 5.30 9.14 -8.64
C VAL A 133 6.32 8.54 -9.61
N ARG A 134 6.71 9.30 -10.64
CA ARG A 134 7.69 8.85 -11.63
C ARG A 134 9.10 8.69 -11.04
N ASP A 135 9.50 9.52 -10.09
CA ASP A 135 10.84 9.51 -9.48
C ASP A 135 10.99 8.44 -8.40
N ALA A 136 10.05 8.42 -7.45
CA ALA A 136 10.14 7.58 -6.26
C ALA A 136 9.39 6.24 -6.40
N GLY A 137 8.53 6.11 -7.41
CA GLY A 137 7.57 5.02 -7.53
C GLY A 137 6.35 5.20 -6.61
N PRO A 138 5.25 4.45 -6.84
CA PRO A 138 3.97 4.64 -6.14
C PRO A 138 4.07 4.59 -4.60
N ARG A 139 4.82 3.63 -4.04
CA ARG A 139 4.91 3.44 -2.58
C ARG A 139 5.62 4.59 -1.86
N ALA A 140 6.79 4.99 -2.36
CA ALA A 140 7.55 6.08 -1.75
C ALA A 140 6.90 7.45 -2.03
N ALA A 141 5.99 7.53 -3.01
CA ALA A 141 5.19 8.72 -3.29
C ALA A 141 4.03 8.95 -2.32
N LEU A 142 3.57 7.95 -1.55
CA LEU A 142 2.38 8.07 -0.69
C LEU A 142 2.45 9.26 0.28
N ARG A 143 3.54 9.35 1.06
CA ARG A 143 3.72 10.45 2.03
C ARG A 143 3.84 11.81 1.33
N PRO A 144 4.72 12.00 0.33
CA PRO A 144 4.77 13.25 -0.43
C PRO A 144 3.45 13.65 -1.10
N LEU A 145 2.66 12.70 -1.62
CA LEU A 145 1.35 12.97 -2.22
C LEU A 145 0.32 13.44 -1.19
N ARG A 146 0.31 12.87 0.01
CA ARG A 146 -0.54 13.34 1.12
C ARG A 146 -0.17 14.75 1.56
N GLU A 147 1.12 15.01 1.71
CA GLU A 147 1.64 16.35 2.05
C GLU A 147 1.30 17.39 0.98
N LEU A 148 1.38 17.02 -0.30
CA LEU A 148 1.01 17.87 -1.43
C LEU A 148 -0.49 18.15 -1.48
N LEU A 149 -1.32 17.11 -1.27
CA LEU A 149 -2.77 17.22 -1.28
C LEU A 149 -3.26 18.14 -0.15
N ALA A 150 -2.63 18.08 1.03
CA ALA A 150 -2.95 18.95 2.16
C ALA A 150 -2.65 20.43 1.91
N GLN A 151 -1.76 20.75 0.96
CA GLN A 151 -1.40 22.13 0.60
C GLN A 151 -2.24 22.69 -0.57
N LEU A 152 -3.02 21.84 -1.26
CA LEU A 152 -3.88 22.28 -2.37
C LEU A 152 -5.25 22.74 -1.87
N PRO A 153 -5.90 23.71 -2.56
CA PRO A 153 -7.25 24.13 -2.22
C PRO A 153 -8.24 22.94 -2.34
N PRO A 154 -9.04 22.67 -1.29
CA PRO A 154 -9.98 21.55 -1.29
C PRO A 154 -11.05 21.76 -2.37
N GLY A 155 -11.40 20.68 -3.08
CA GLY A 155 -12.42 20.71 -4.13
C GLY A 155 -11.96 21.28 -5.50
N GLY A 156 -10.71 21.74 -5.61
CA GLY A 156 -10.10 22.12 -6.89
C GLY A 156 -9.89 20.93 -7.84
N ASP A 157 -9.75 21.20 -9.14
CA ASP A 157 -9.47 20.14 -10.12
C ASP A 157 -8.08 19.53 -9.91
N GLY A 158 -7.10 20.35 -9.51
CA GLY A 158 -5.79 19.86 -9.12
C GLY A 158 -5.85 18.93 -7.91
N SER A 159 -6.60 19.31 -6.87
CA SER A 159 -6.83 18.49 -5.67
C SER A 159 -7.45 17.13 -6.03
N ARG A 160 -8.49 17.09 -6.88
CA ARG A 160 -9.09 15.83 -7.35
C ARG A 160 -8.11 14.95 -8.13
N GLN A 161 -7.32 15.53 -9.02
CA GLN A 161 -6.34 14.77 -9.79
C GLN A 161 -5.20 14.23 -8.92
N VAL A 162 -4.72 14.99 -7.93
CA VAL A 162 -3.72 14.53 -6.97
C VAL A 162 -4.30 13.46 -6.04
N ALA A 163 -5.54 13.62 -5.57
CA ALA A 163 -6.24 12.60 -4.79
C ALA A 163 -6.42 11.30 -5.59
N LYS A 164 -6.73 11.39 -6.89
CA LYS A 164 -6.77 10.22 -7.78
C LYS A 164 -5.39 9.56 -7.89
N LEU A 165 -4.32 10.33 -8.10
CA LEU A 165 -2.95 9.78 -8.16
C LEU A 165 -2.52 9.14 -6.83
N LEU A 166 -2.94 9.71 -5.69
CA LEU A 166 -2.74 9.10 -4.37
C LEU A 166 -3.51 7.79 -4.27
N ALA A 167 -4.80 7.77 -4.61
CA ALA A 167 -5.61 6.55 -4.60
C ALA A 167 -5.11 5.49 -5.60
N ASP A 168 -4.55 5.90 -6.74
CA ASP A 168 -3.92 5.01 -7.73
C ASP A 168 -2.57 4.48 -7.22
N ALA A 169 -1.84 5.25 -6.40
CA ALA A 169 -0.59 4.82 -5.77
C ALA A 169 -0.81 3.99 -4.50
N GLU A 170 -1.94 4.19 -3.82
CA GLU A 170 -2.45 3.34 -2.74
C GLU A 170 -3.01 2.03 -3.31
N ARG A 171 -3.68 2.10 -4.46
CA ARG A 171 -3.96 0.91 -5.28
C ARG A 171 -2.63 0.29 -5.72
N ARG A 172 -2.56 -1.03 -5.66
CA ARG A 172 -1.39 -1.83 -6.05
C ARG A 172 -1.63 -2.48 -7.42
N PRO A 173 -1.49 -1.76 -8.54
CA PRO A 173 -1.71 -2.33 -9.87
C PRO A 173 -0.64 -3.36 -10.27
N ASP A 174 0.41 -3.53 -9.46
CA ASP A 174 1.51 -4.48 -9.62
C ASP A 174 1.33 -5.79 -8.83
N ARG A 175 0.25 -5.92 -8.05
CA ARG A 175 -0.07 -7.14 -7.31
C ARG A 175 -1.45 -7.60 -7.69
N ASP A 176 -1.57 -8.81 -8.21
CA ASP A 176 -2.87 -9.40 -8.51
C ASP A 176 -3.76 -9.42 -7.25
N HIS A 177 -3.19 -9.52 -6.02
CA HIS A 177 -3.98 -9.63 -4.80
C HIS A 177 -3.34 -9.04 -3.51
N ASP A 178 -4.14 -8.21 -2.80
CA ASP A 178 -4.10 -7.72 -1.39
C ASP A 178 -5.27 -6.69 -1.26
N ILE A 179 -6.47 -7.04 -1.74
CA ILE A 179 -7.62 -6.11 -1.93
C ILE A 179 -8.87 -6.60 -1.20
N LEU A 180 -9.68 -5.69 -0.67
CA LEU A 180 -10.99 -6.04 -0.12
C LEU A 180 -12.02 -6.16 -1.26
N VAL A 181 -12.57 -7.36 -1.44
CA VAL A 181 -13.66 -7.62 -2.39
C VAL A 181 -14.89 -8.06 -1.62
N THR A 182 -16.02 -7.40 -1.85
CA THR A 182 -17.32 -7.76 -1.28
C THR A 182 -18.28 -8.06 -2.42
N ASP A 183 -18.85 -9.25 -2.42
CA ASP A 183 -19.91 -9.63 -3.35
C ASP A 183 -21.20 -8.86 -2.96
N PRO A 184 -21.76 -8.02 -3.85
CA PRO A 184 -22.96 -7.25 -3.57
C PRO A 184 -24.21 -8.13 -3.43
N ASP A 185 -24.21 -9.34 -3.98
CA ASP A 185 -25.36 -10.25 -4.00
C ASP A 185 -25.37 -11.20 -2.79
N SER A 186 -24.28 -11.24 -2.01
CA SER A 186 -24.18 -12.02 -0.77
C SER A 186 -24.39 -11.18 0.49
N ALA A 187 -24.83 -11.83 1.57
CA ALA A 187 -25.10 -11.16 2.84
C ALA A 187 -23.83 -10.55 3.44
N ALA A 188 -23.83 -9.22 3.63
CA ALA A 188 -22.74 -8.50 4.27
C ALA A 188 -22.82 -8.47 5.81
N TRP A 189 -23.86 -9.06 6.40
CA TRP A 189 -24.12 -9.09 7.84
C TRP A 189 -24.84 -10.37 8.26
N GLY A 190 -24.74 -10.71 9.55
CA GLY A 190 -25.31 -11.90 10.14
C GLY A 190 -24.27 -12.94 10.54
N ARG A 191 -24.71 -14.07 11.10
CA ARG A 191 -23.82 -15.09 11.66
C ARG A 191 -22.87 -15.69 10.63
N LEU A 192 -23.38 -16.00 9.44
CA LEU A 192 -22.57 -16.54 8.35
C LEU A 192 -21.55 -15.51 7.86
N ALA A 193 -21.96 -14.25 7.64
CA ALA A 193 -21.03 -13.19 7.26
C ALA A 193 -19.94 -12.97 8.31
N ALA A 194 -20.28 -12.96 9.61
CA ALA A 194 -19.29 -12.84 10.69
C ALA A 194 -18.31 -14.02 10.69
N ALA A 195 -18.79 -15.25 10.43
CA ALA A 195 -17.93 -16.42 10.32
C ALA A 195 -17.05 -16.39 9.05
N LEU A 196 -17.58 -15.96 7.91
CA LEU A 196 -16.81 -15.74 6.67
C LEU A 196 -15.73 -14.68 6.85
N ALA A 197 -16.01 -13.62 7.61
CA ALA A 197 -15.04 -12.57 7.92
C ALA A 197 -13.81 -13.06 8.70
N VAL A 198 -13.87 -14.22 9.37
CA VAL A 198 -12.70 -14.89 9.97
C VAL A 198 -11.72 -15.37 8.89
N GLY A 199 -12.22 -15.77 7.72
CA GLY A 199 -11.42 -16.17 6.56
C GLY A 199 -10.87 -15.01 5.73
N ALA A 200 -11.19 -13.76 6.08
CA ALA A 200 -10.97 -12.60 5.21
C ALA A 200 -9.48 -12.28 4.95
N HIS A 201 -8.56 -12.69 5.84
CA HIS A 201 -7.11 -12.53 5.61
C HIS A 201 -6.65 -13.17 4.30
N LEU A 202 -7.12 -14.39 4.04
CA LEU A 202 -6.76 -15.11 2.83
C LEU A 202 -7.56 -14.60 1.63
N ALA A 203 -8.83 -14.26 1.81
CA ALA A 203 -9.65 -13.67 0.76
C ALA A 203 -9.03 -12.37 0.23
N VAL A 204 -8.55 -11.48 1.11
CA VAL A 204 -7.84 -10.25 0.73
C VAL A 204 -6.54 -10.56 0.00
N GLY A 205 -5.74 -11.49 0.53
CA GLY A 205 -4.47 -11.92 -0.06
C GLY A 205 -4.61 -12.65 -1.41
N ASN A 206 -5.81 -13.15 -1.71
CA ASN A 206 -6.17 -13.82 -2.98
C ASN A 206 -7.11 -12.98 -3.85
N GLY A 207 -7.50 -11.77 -3.41
CA GLY A 207 -8.38 -10.86 -4.15
C GLY A 207 -9.75 -11.43 -4.51
N VAL A 208 -10.26 -12.37 -3.72
CA VAL A 208 -11.60 -12.96 -3.88
C VAL A 208 -12.57 -12.36 -2.88
N ALA A 209 -13.88 -12.49 -3.16
CA ALA A 209 -14.91 -11.98 -2.25
C ALA A 209 -14.78 -12.63 -0.86
N TRP A 210 -14.91 -11.83 0.21
CA TRP A 210 -14.83 -12.35 1.58
C TRP A 210 -16.16 -12.93 2.07
N ASN A 211 -17.29 -12.49 1.53
CA ASN A 211 -18.64 -12.75 2.04
C ASN A 211 -19.42 -13.81 1.26
N THR A 212 -18.78 -14.62 0.41
CA THR A 212 -19.45 -15.71 -0.30
C THR A 212 -18.90 -17.08 0.12
N LEU A 213 -19.77 -18.09 0.12
CA LEU A 213 -19.39 -19.49 0.26
C LEU A 213 -18.88 -20.09 -1.05
N ASN A 214 -19.37 -19.60 -2.19
CA ASN A 214 -19.07 -20.11 -3.51
C ASN A 214 -18.62 -18.96 -4.41
N ASP A 215 -17.54 -19.13 -5.15
CA ASP A 215 -17.12 -18.16 -6.15
C ASP A 215 -17.90 -18.45 -7.44
N HIS A 216 -18.82 -17.56 -7.81
CA HIS A 216 -19.74 -17.78 -8.95
C HIS A 216 -19.06 -17.72 -10.33
N ASP A 217 -17.79 -17.29 -10.40
CA ASP A 217 -16.99 -17.24 -11.62
C ASP A 217 -16.03 -18.44 -11.68
N GLU A 218 -15.95 -19.12 -12.83
CA GLU A 218 -15.12 -20.24 -13.35
C GLU A 218 -13.84 -20.76 -12.60
N SER A 219 -13.72 -20.64 -11.27
CA SER A 219 -12.53 -21.00 -10.47
C SER A 219 -12.53 -22.45 -9.97
N SER A 220 -13.62 -23.21 -10.15
CA SER A 220 -13.73 -24.59 -9.64
C SER A 220 -12.64 -25.54 -10.15
N GLY A 221 -12.12 -25.29 -11.36
CA GLY A 221 -10.96 -26.01 -11.90
C GLY A 221 -9.65 -25.67 -11.19
N ASP A 222 -9.46 -24.40 -10.81
CA ASP A 222 -8.26 -23.92 -10.13
C ASP A 222 -8.23 -24.38 -8.66
N ASP A 223 -9.38 -24.44 -7.99
CA ASP A 223 -9.46 -24.90 -6.60
C ASP A 223 -9.14 -26.39 -6.45
N ARG A 224 -9.55 -27.24 -7.41
CA ARG A 224 -9.12 -28.66 -7.42
C ARG A 224 -7.61 -28.80 -7.56
N VAL A 225 -7.00 -28.03 -8.47
CA VAL A 225 -5.55 -28.04 -8.68
C VAL A 225 -4.81 -27.54 -7.43
N LEU A 226 -5.32 -26.49 -6.78
CA LEU A 226 -4.75 -25.97 -5.53
C LEU A 226 -4.85 -27.01 -4.41
N LEU A 227 -6.01 -27.63 -4.23
CA LEU A 227 -6.26 -28.62 -3.19
C LEU A 227 -5.36 -29.86 -3.36
N GLU A 228 -5.23 -30.36 -4.58
CA GLU A 228 -4.33 -31.49 -4.88
C GLU A 228 -2.87 -31.10 -4.63
N ARG A 229 -2.42 -29.96 -5.17
CA ARG A 229 -1.01 -29.52 -5.11
C ARG A 229 -0.54 -29.17 -3.70
N ASP A 230 -1.33 -28.39 -2.97
CA ASP A 230 -0.89 -27.76 -1.72
C ASP A 230 -1.36 -28.51 -0.47
N TRP A 231 -2.41 -29.33 -0.60
CA TRP A 231 -3.04 -30.03 0.52
C TRP A 231 -3.14 -31.54 0.34
N GLY A 232 -2.85 -32.06 -0.85
CA GLY A 232 -2.99 -33.49 -1.17
C GLY A 232 -4.45 -33.96 -1.16
N VAL A 233 -5.40 -33.05 -1.36
CA VAL A 233 -6.84 -33.35 -1.31
C VAL A 233 -7.35 -33.67 -2.70
N THR A 234 -7.94 -34.85 -2.87
CA THR A 234 -8.45 -35.33 -4.16
C THR A 234 -9.92 -35.76 -4.14
N ASP A 235 -10.52 -35.85 -2.95
CA ASP A 235 -11.88 -36.33 -2.71
C ASP A 235 -12.48 -35.76 -1.40
N HIS A 236 -13.74 -36.12 -1.10
CA HIS A 236 -14.45 -35.70 0.13
C HIS A 236 -13.74 -36.15 1.40
N GLU A 237 -13.20 -37.38 1.45
CA GLU A 237 -12.58 -37.95 2.65
C GLU A 237 -11.29 -37.21 3.02
N SER A 238 -10.37 -37.07 2.06
CA SER A 238 -9.13 -36.29 2.24
C SER A 238 -9.40 -34.82 2.53
N TRP A 239 -10.42 -34.22 1.90
CA TRP A 239 -10.85 -32.86 2.22
C TRP A 239 -11.34 -32.76 3.67
N ARG A 240 -12.17 -33.72 4.11
CA ARG A 240 -12.74 -33.73 5.45
C ARG A 240 -11.67 -33.86 6.52
N GLU A 241 -10.66 -34.70 6.31
CA GLU A 241 -9.51 -34.84 7.19
C GLU A 241 -8.76 -33.51 7.37
N GLN A 242 -8.48 -32.80 6.26
CA GLN A 242 -7.82 -31.50 6.33
C GLN A 242 -8.70 -30.44 6.99
N MET A 243 -9.99 -30.43 6.69
CA MET A 243 -10.95 -29.53 7.31
C MET A 243 -11.00 -29.74 8.83
N ASP A 244 -11.05 -30.99 9.30
CA ASP A 244 -11.06 -31.32 10.72
C ASP A 244 -9.75 -30.94 11.42
N ALA A 245 -8.60 -31.17 10.79
CA ALA A 245 -7.32 -30.71 11.32
C ALA A 245 -7.27 -29.17 11.48
N LEU A 246 -7.85 -28.42 10.55
CA LEU A 246 -7.95 -26.96 10.65
C LEU A 246 -8.90 -26.51 11.76
N LEU A 247 -10.05 -27.17 11.88
CA LEU A 247 -10.99 -26.87 12.94
C LEU A 247 -10.34 -27.18 14.30
N ASP A 248 -9.64 -28.29 14.44
CA ASP A 248 -8.95 -28.72 15.67
C ASP A 248 -7.65 -27.95 15.94
N ALA A 249 -7.30 -27.00 15.08
CA ALA A 249 -6.08 -26.19 15.16
C ALA A 249 -4.80 -27.04 15.30
N SER A 250 -4.79 -28.19 14.63
CA SER A 250 -3.72 -29.19 14.68
C SER A 250 -2.82 -29.18 13.44
N ASN A 251 -3.03 -28.24 12.51
CA ASN A 251 -2.17 -28.13 11.34
C ASN A 251 -0.81 -27.46 11.68
N SER A 252 -0.77 -26.61 12.70
CA SER A 252 0.47 -25.96 13.16
C SER A 252 1.18 -26.80 14.23
N ASP A 253 2.50 -26.63 14.40
CA ASP A 253 3.24 -27.33 15.46
C ASP A 253 2.64 -27.01 16.85
N PRO A 254 2.17 -28.03 17.61
CA PRO A 254 1.56 -27.81 18.93
C PRO A 254 2.53 -27.17 19.94
N ALA A 255 3.84 -27.25 19.73
CA ALA A 255 4.83 -26.56 20.56
C ALA A 255 4.64 -25.04 20.56
N ILE A 256 4.11 -24.45 19.47
CA ILE A 256 3.89 -23.01 19.39
C ILE A 256 2.85 -22.56 20.41
N GLN A 257 1.66 -23.17 20.42
CA GLN A 257 0.64 -22.80 21.38
C GLN A 257 1.08 -23.15 22.80
N MET A 258 1.75 -24.29 23.01
CA MET A 258 2.30 -24.65 24.31
C MET A 258 3.21 -23.54 24.86
N VAL A 259 4.13 -23.01 24.06
CA VAL A 259 5.02 -21.91 24.46
C VAL A 259 4.21 -20.68 24.89
N LEU A 260 3.20 -20.30 24.12
CA LEU A 260 2.30 -19.19 24.46
C LEU A 260 1.54 -19.43 25.77
N ASP A 261 1.03 -20.64 25.98
CA ASP A 261 0.27 -21.02 27.18
C ASP A 261 1.11 -20.97 28.46
N ARG A 262 2.45 -21.03 28.35
CA ARG A 262 3.35 -20.88 29.50
C ARG A 262 3.55 -19.43 29.90
N ARG A 263 3.05 -18.46 29.11
CA ARG A 263 3.23 -17.03 29.38
C ARG A 263 2.14 -16.50 30.32
N GLY A 264 2.47 -16.35 31.59
CA GLY A 264 1.60 -15.67 32.55
C GLY A 264 1.46 -14.16 32.26
N ARG A 265 0.42 -13.53 32.81
CA ARG A 265 0.26 -12.07 32.71
C ARG A 265 1.41 -11.34 33.41
N GLY A 266 2.01 -10.37 32.72
CA GLY A 266 3.09 -9.53 33.27
C GLY A 266 4.43 -10.25 33.42
N THR A 267 4.57 -11.43 32.81
CA THR A 267 5.80 -12.23 32.89
C THR A 267 6.88 -11.61 32.01
N ASP A 268 8.07 -11.40 32.57
CA ASP A 268 9.25 -11.01 31.80
C ASP A 268 9.83 -12.19 31.01
N ARG A 269 10.77 -11.90 30.09
CA ARG A 269 11.41 -12.93 29.25
C ARG A 269 12.01 -14.07 30.06
N ARG A 270 12.69 -13.75 31.18
CA ARG A 270 13.40 -14.75 31.98
C ARG A 270 12.42 -15.70 32.68
N THR A 271 11.38 -15.15 33.27
CA THR A 271 10.34 -15.92 33.96
C THR A 271 9.55 -16.77 32.96
N TRP A 272 9.32 -16.26 31.74
CA TRP A 272 8.67 -17.05 30.69
C TRP A 272 9.54 -18.24 30.24
N HIS A 273 10.84 -18.02 30.00
CA HIS A 273 11.77 -19.10 29.67
C HIS A 273 11.82 -20.16 30.78
N ALA A 274 11.85 -19.73 32.05
CA ALA A 274 11.85 -20.66 33.18
C ALA A 274 10.58 -21.53 33.21
N ALA A 275 9.40 -20.94 32.96
CA ALA A 275 8.13 -21.68 32.91
C ALA A 275 8.09 -22.69 31.75
N ILE A 276 8.67 -22.36 30.60
CA ILE A 276 8.80 -23.30 29.47
C ILE A 276 9.71 -24.47 29.86
N VAL A 277 10.90 -24.17 30.39
CA VAL A 277 11.87 -25.20 30.80
C VAL A 277 11.31 -26.11 31.89
N GLU A 278 10.61 -25.55 32.88
CA GLU A 278 9.95 -26.32 33.94
C GLU A 278 8.91 -27.27 33.37
N TRP A 279 8.01 -26.77 32.51
CA TRP A 279 6.99 -27.59 31.86
C TRP A 279 7.58 -28.74 31.03
N CYS A 280 8.67 -28.47 30.31
CA CYS A 280 9.39 -29.48 29.54
C CYS A 280 10.07 -30.52 30.41
N ARG A 281 10.69 -30.12 31.53
CA ARG A 281 11.36 -31.02 32.47
C ARG A 281 10.38 -31.97 33.14
N GLU A 282 9.19 -31.48 33.53
CA GLU A 282 8.12 -32.32 34.09
C GLU A 282 7.63 -33.43 33.15
N ARG A 283 7.91 -33.30 31.85
CA ARG A 283 7.46 -34.22 30.79
C ARG A 283 8.61 -34.98 30.14
N ASP A 284 9.79 -34.94 30.76
CA ASP A 284 11.01 -35.60 30.27
C ASP A 284 11.32 -35.27 28.80
N ILE A 285 11.03 -34.04 28.37
CA ILE A 285 11.34 -33.57 27.02
C ILE A 285 12.86 -33.46 26.84
N ALA A 286 13.36 -33.97 25.71
CA ALA A 286 14.78 -33.97 25.40
C ALA A 286 15.38 -32.54 25.42
N GLU A 287 16.57 -32.39 26.00
CA GLU A 287 17.26 -31.09 26.17
C GLU A 287 17.42 -30.31 24.86
N LYS A 288 17.56 -31.00 23.71
CA LYS A 288 17.58 -30.36 22.40
C LYS A 288 16.27 -29.63 22.11
N THR A 289 15.13 -30.31 22.28
CA THR A 289 13.80 -29.74 22.08
C THR A 289 13.50 -28.63 23.08
N VAL A 290 13.99 -28.74 24.32
CA VAL A 290 13.90 -27.65 25.31
C VAL A 290 14.55 -26.37 24.79
N ARG A 291 15.75 -26.47 24.19
CA ARG A 291 16.40 -25.31 23.58
C ARG A 291 15.60 -24.75 22.40
N GLU A 292 15.10 -25.62 21.52
CA GLU A 292 14.29 -25.22 20.36
C GLU A 292 13.02 -24.45 20.78
N VAL A 293 12.29 -24.90 21.81
CA VAL A 293 11.08 -24.19 22.28
C VAL A 293 11.38 -22.89 23.03
N VAL A 294 12.54 -22.79 23.68
CA VAL A 294 13.01 -21.52 24.28
C VAL A 294 13.37 -20.52 23.17
N GLU A 295 14.08 -20.96 22.13
CA GLU A 295 14.39 -20.13 20.94
C GLU A 295 13.12 -19.69 20.21
N LEU A 296 12.10 -20.55 20.15
CA LEU A 296 10.78 -20.20 19.63
C LEU A 296 10.13 -19.06 20.42
N SER A 297 10.22 -19.06 21.75
CA SER A 297 9.69 -17.95 22.56
C SER A 297 10.40 -16.61 22.28
N ASP A 298 11.70 -16.66 22.00
CA ASP A 298 12.48 -15.50 21.58
C ASP A 298 12.08 -15.01 20.17
N LEU A 299 11.76 -15.93 19.27
CA LEU A 299 11.22 -15.59 17.95
C LEU A 299 9.84 -14.93 18.06
N VAL A 300 8.96 -15.42 18.94
CA VAL A 300 7.66 -14.78 19.23
C VAL A 300 7.86 -13.35 19.71
N LEU A 301 8.78 -13.11 20.67
CA LEU A 301 9.07 -11.76 21.14
C LEU A 301 9.55 -10.82 20.02
N ARG A 302 10.34 -11.33 19.08
CA ARG A 302 10.77 -10.56 17.90
C ARG A 302 9.60 -10.17 17.00
N TYR A 303 8.68 -11.09 16.72
CA TYR A 303 7.48 -10.78 15.95
C TYR A 303 6.56 -9.82 16.68
N GLU A 304 6.31 -10.00 17.98
CA GLU A 304 5.47 -9.09 18.75
C GLU A 304 6.07 -7.68 18.82
N ALA A 305 7.40 -7.54 18.93
CA ALA A 305 8.07 -6.25 18.83
C ALA A 305 7.84 -5.60 17.47
N ARG A 306 7.95 -6.37 16.37
CA ARG A 306 7.69 -5.89 15.02
C ARG A 306 6.21 -5.51 14.81
N PHE A 307 5.28 -6.34 15.26
CA PHE A 307 3.84 -6.11 15.17
C PHE A 307 3.46 -4.80 15.86
N ARG A 308 4.04 -4.52 17.03
CA ARG A 308 3.83 -3.24 17.74
C ARG A 308 4.40 -2.05 16.96
N ALA A 309 5.60 -2.20 16.40
CA ALA A 309 6.21 -1.14 15.59
C ALA A 309 5.40 -0.81 14.32
N ASP A 310 4.76 -1.82 13.71
CA ASP A 310 4.00 -1.66 12.47
C ASP A 310 2.49 -1.41 12.67
N GLY A 311 2.02 -1.38 13.93
CA GLY A 311 0.64 -1.06 14.31
C GLY A 311 -0.33 -2.25 14.33
N LEU A 312 0.16 -3.48 14.17
CA LEU A 312 -0.65 -4.71 14.21
C LEU A 312 -1.05 -5.10 15.64
N LEU A 313 -0.22 -4.74 16.63
CA LEU A 313 -0.52 -4.84 18.05
C LEU A 313 -0.49 -3.44 18.70
N PRO A 314 -1.30 -3.20 19.75
CA PRO A 314 -1.14 -2.01 20.59
C PRO A 314 0.21 -2.05 21.34
N PRO A 315 0.68 -0.92 21.92
CA PRO A 315 2.00 -0.83 22.56
C PRO A 315 2.30 -1.89 23.63
N ASP A 316 1.28 -2.32 24.37
CA ASP A 316 1.37 -3.39 25.40
C ASP A 316 0.69 -4.70 24.95
N GLY A 317 0.34 -4.78 23.67
CA GLY A 317 -0.31 -5.92 23.06
C GLY A 317 0.63 -7.10 22.92
N ARG A 318 0.04 -8.31 22.97
CA ARG A 318 0.72 -9.58 22.80
C ARG A 318 -0.22 -10.59 22.13
N VAL A 319 0.34 -11.62 21.52
CA VAL A 319 -0.43 -12.69 20.87
C VAL A 319 -0.67 -13.82 21.86
N GLU A 320 -1.92 -14.08 22.24
CA GLU A 320 -2.26 -15.14 23.21
C GLU A 320 -2.44 -16.52 22.55
N SER A 321 -2.74 -16.55 21.24
CA SER A 321 -2.91 -17.80 20.51
C SER A 321 -2.61 -17.64 19.03
N VAL A 322 -2.12 -18.70 18.38
CA VAL A 322 -1.90 -18.77 16.93
C VAL A 322 -3.00 -19.51 16.17
N TYR A 323 -4.01 -20.06 16.86
CA TYR A 323 -5.08 -20.87 16.26
C TYR A 323 -5.90 -20.14 15.20
N GLY A 324 -5.93 -18.81 15.23
CA GLY A 324 -6.56 -17.96 14.24
C GLY A 324 -6.04 -18.22 12.83
N TYR A 325 -4.79 -18.65 12.69
CA TYR A 325 -4.23 -19.04 11.39
C TYR A 325 -4.95 -20.25 10.80
N ASP A 326 -5.24 -21.26 11.63
CA ASP A 326 -5.95 -22.46 11.19
C ASP A 326 -7.45 -22.19 11.01
N PHE A 327 -8.09 -21.45 11.93
CA PHE A 327 -9.51 -21.10 11.77
C PHE A 327 -9.78 -20.25 10.52
N GLY A 328 -8.94 -19.24 10.24
CA GLY A 328 -9.06 -18.43 9.03
C GLY A 328 -8.86 -19.27 7.75
N ARG A 329 -7.95 -20.24 7.76
CA ARG A 329 -7.81 -21.18 6.64
C ARG A 329 -8.95 -22.19 6.56
N GLY A 330 -9.51 -22.62 7.69
CA GLY A 330 -10.69 -23.49 7.74
C GLY A 330 -11.87 -22.89 6.98
N VAL A 331 -12.11 -21.58 7.13
CA VAL A 331 -13.13 -20.87 6.34
C VAL A 331 -12.87 -20.99 4.83
N ASN A 332 -11.63 -20.84 4.39
CA ASN A 332 -11.29 -20.94 2.97
C ASN A 332 -11.26 -22.39 2.47
N MET A 333 -10.86 -23.35 3.31
CA MET A 333 -10.92 -24.78 3.01
C MET A 333 -12.36 -25.24 2.76
N ALA A 334 -13.32 -24.71 3.52
CA ALA A 334 -14.74 -24.97 3.27
C ALA A 334 -15.20 -24.44 1.91
N ARG A 335 -14.74 -23.23 1.52
CA ARG A 335 -15.04 -22.64 0.22
C ARG A 335 -14.40 -23.44 -0.93
N TRP A 336 -13.11 -23.76 -0.84
CA TRP A 336 -12.44 -24.57 -1.84
C TRP A 336 -13.05 -25.96 -1.98
N GLY A 337 -13.43 -26.59 -0.86
CA GLY A 337 -14.14 -27.88 -0.87
C GLY A 337 -15.48 -27.82 -1.61
N LEU A 338 -16.26 -26.76 -1.36
CA LEU A 338 -17.52 -26.53 -2.07
C LEU A 338 -17.29 -26.31 -3.57
N ASN A 339 -16.37 -25.41 -3.93
CA ASN A 339 -16.04 -25.07 -5.32
C ASN A 339 -15.51 -26.29 -6.08
N ALA A 340 -14.70 -27.13 -5.43
CA ALA A 340 -14.17 -28.37 -6.00
C ALA A 340 -15.21 -29.50 -6.09
N GLY A 341 -16.39 -29.35 -5.46
CA GLY A 341 -17.41 -30.38 -5.38
C GLY A 341 -17.06 -31.52 -4.43
N TYR A 342 -16.18 -31.28 -3.46
CA TYR A 342 -15.83 -32.22 -2.40
C TYR A 342 -16.74 -32.13 -1.18
N CYS A 343 -17.59 -31.10 -1.07
CA CYS A 343 -18.68 -31.04 -0.09
C CYS A 343 -19.88 -30.29 -0.68
N ASP A 344 -21.05 -30.38 -0.03
CA ASP A 344 -22.21 -29.56 -0.39
C ASP A 344 -22.24 -28.23 0.38
N ALA A 345 -23.19 -27.36 0.02
CA ALA A 345 -23.30 -26.03 0.61
C ALA A 345 -23.64 -26.07 2.12
N ASP A 346 -24.45 -27.05 2.56
CA ASP A 346 -24.84 -27.19 3.96
C ASP A 346 -23.63 -27.63 4.81
N GLU A 347 -22.79 -28.52 4.30
CA GLU A 347 -21.56 -28.96 4.95
C GLU A 347 -20.53 -27.83 5.00
N ALA A 348 -20.34 -27.09 3.90
CA ALA A 348 -19.46 -25.94 3.85
C ALA A 348 -19.89 -24.85 4.85
N GLU A 349 -21.18 -24.52 4.89
CA GLU A 349 -21.73 -23.54 5.83
C GLU A 349 -21.47 -23.95 7.28
N LYS A 350 -21.74 -25.22 7.64
CA LYS A 350 -21.46 -25.76 8.99
C LYS A 350 -19.99 -25.63 9.35
N CYS A 351 -19.07 -25.92 8.42
CA CYS A 351 -17.64 -25.82 8.64
C CYS A 351 -17.21 -24.36 8.87
N VAL A 352 -17.71 -23.42 8.06
CA VAL A 352 -17.45 -21.98 8.22
C VAL A 352 -17.97 -21.47 9.57
N LEU A 353 -19.22 -21.80 9.92
CA LEU A 353 -19.81 -21.42 11.20
C LEU A 353 -19.04 -22.00 12.39
N THR A 354 -18.55 -23.23 12.28
CA THR A 354 -17.73 -23.87 13.31
C THR A 354 -16.37 -23.18 13.46
N ALA A 355 -15.68 -22.89 12.35
CA ALA A 355 -14.42 -22.14 12.37
C ALA A 355 -14.61 -20.75 12.99
N GLY A 356 -15.69 -20.06 12.61
CA GLY A 356 -16.11 -18.80 13.21
C GLY A 356 -16.31 -18.93 14.72
N GLN A 357 -17.12 -19.89 15.17
CA GLN A 357 -17.38 -20.12 16.59
C GLN A 357 -16.10 -20.39 17.38
N ARG A 358 -15.20 -21.25 16.88
CA ARG A 358 -13.92 -21.57 17.53
C ARG A 358 -13.03 -20.32 17.63
N ALA A 359 -12.97 -19.49 16.59
CA ALA A 359 -12.26 -18.21 16.64
C ALA A 359 -12.82 -17.28 17.73
N HIS A 360 -14.15 -17.14 17.83
CA HIS A 360 -14.80 -16.31 18.85
C HIS A 360 -14.58 -16.80 20.29
N GLN A 361 -14.34 -18.10 20.49
CA GLN A 361 -14.02 -18.65 21.81
C GLN A 361 -12.58 -18.34 22.25
N VAL A 362 -11.65 -18.25 21.30
CA VAL A 362 -10.21 -18.06 21.57
C VAL A 362 -9.83 -16.58 21.63
N TYR A 363 -10.43 -15.75 20.78
CA TYR A 363 -10.06 -14.33 20.62
C TYR A 363 -11.13 -13.38 21.12
N THR A 364 -10.72 -12.18 21.49
CA THR A 364 -11.58 -11.14 22.11
C THR A 364 -11.88 -9.96 21.19
N SER A 365 -11.25 -9.89 20.02
CA SER A 365 -11.43 -8.82 19.04
C SER A 365 -10.83 -9.22 17.69
N TRP A 366 -11.26 -8.54 16.62
CA TRP A 366 -10.65 -8.67 15.28
C TRP A 366 -9.14 -8.43 15.30
N GLY A 367 -8.67 -7.45 16.09
CA GLY A 367 -7.24 -7.16 16.23
C GLY A 367 -6.47 -8.31 16.87
N SER A 368 -7.00 -8.90 17.95
CA SER A 368 -6.39 -10.06 18.62
C SER A 368 -6.37 -11.28 17.70
N PHE A 369 -7.49 -11.56 17.02
CA PHE A 369 -7.58 -12.62 16.02
C PHE A 369 -6.56 -12.43 14.89
N SER A 370 -6.47 -11.22 14.34
CA SER A 370 -5.52 -10.91 13.28
C SER A 370 -4.08 -11.11 13.73
N ALA A 371 -3.74 -10.71 14.96
CA ALA A 371 -2.39 -10.91 15.47
C ALA A 371 -2.03 -12.39 15.62
N GLY A 372 -3.00 -13.20 16.08
CA GLY A 372 -2.88 -14.65 16.11
C GLY A 372 -2.71 -15.29 14.73
N TYR A 373 -3.54 -14.88 13.76
CA TYR A 373 -3.45 -15.32 12.37
C TYR A 373 -2.07 -15.03 11.78
N VAL A 374 -1.61 -13.78 11.91
CA VAL A 374 -0.33 -13.36 11.31
C VAL A 374 0.83 -14.07 12.00
N LEU A 375 0.87 -14.17 13.33
CA LEU A 375 1.94 -14.89 14.02
C LEU A 375 1.97 -16.37 13.63
N GLY A 376 0.82 -17.05 13.58
CA GLY A 376 0.75 -18.46 13.17
C GLY A 376 1.31 -18.67 11.76
N ARG A 377 0.96 -17.78 10.82
CA ARG A 377 1.53 -17.81 9.46
C ARG A 377 3.04 -17.57 9.44
N MET A 378 3.53 -16.59 10.21
CA MET A 378 4.94 -16.22 10.23
C MET A 378 5.83 -17.32 10.81
N LEU A 379 5.38 -17.96 11.89
CA LEU A 379 6.10 -19.08 12.50
C LEU A 379 6.15 -20.31 11.59
N ARG A 380 5.25 -20.42 10.61
CA ARG A 380 5.25 -21.50 9.63
C ARG A 380 6.12 -21.23 8.40
N PHE A 381 6.21 -19.98 7.94
CA PHE A 381 6.78 -19.68 6.62
C PHE A 381 7.86 -18.61 6.57
N ASP A 382 7.98 -17.75 7.59
CA ASP A 382 8.87 -16.57 7.50
C ASP A 382 10.19 -16.75 8.25
N GLU A 383 10.29 -17.68 9.21
CA GLU A 383 11.51 -18.00 9.97
C GLU A 383 12.23 -16.78 10.62
N GLY A 384 11.53 -15.65 10.76
CA GLY A 384 12.06 -14.40 11.34
C GLY A 384 12.71 -13.47 10.32
N ALA A 385 12.51 -13.68 9.02
CA ALA A 385 13.08 -12.90 7.94
C ALA A 385 12.40 -11.53 7.76
N PHE A 386 11.15 -11.37 8.19
CA PHE A 386 10.30 -10.21 7.89
C PHE A 386 10.23 -9.94 6.39
N GLY A 387 10.10 -11.01 5.61
CA GLY A 387 10.13 -10.96 4.15
C GLY A 387 8.76 -10.70 3.53
N GLU A 388 8.58 -11.20 2.31
CA GLU A 388 7.33 -11.01 1.57
C GLU A 388 6.11 -11.55 2.30
N TRP A 389 6.24 -12.70 2.99
CA TRP A 389 5.14 -13.27 3.77
C TRP A 389 4.64 -12.32 4.87
N TYR A 390 5.57 -11.67 5.56
CA TYR A 390 5.25 -10.66 6.56
C TYR A 390 4.57 -9.45 5.93
N ASP A 391 5.15 -8.89 4.86
CA ASP A 391 4.60 -7.72 4.16
C ASP A 391 3.18 -7.96 3.63
N ARG A 392 2.88 -9.15 3.11
CA ARG A 392 1.53 -9.52 2.64
C ARG A 392 0.56 -9.67 3.81
N SER A 393 0.99 -10.30 4.90
CA SER A 393 0.13 -10.48 6.08
C SER A 393 -0.17 -9.16 6.79
N LEU A 394 0.81 -8.25 6.84
CA LEU A 394 0.62 -6.89 7.35
C LEU A 394 -0.29 -6.06 6.43
N ALA A 395 -0.17 -6.22 5.11
CA ALA A 395 -1.07 -5.56 4.16
C ALA A 395 -2.53 -6.03 4.36
N GLY A 396 -2.76 -7.35 4.43
CA GLY A 396 -4.07 -7.92 4.70
C GLY A 396 -4.66 -7.43 6.04
N HIS A 397 -3.84 -7.39 7.10
CA HIS A 397 -4.24 -6.82 8.39
C HIS A 397 -4.72 -5.37 8.25
N ARG A 398 -3.95 -4.49 7.58
CA ARG A 398 -4.31 -3.08 7.43
C ARG A 398 -5.59 -2.89 6.62
N VAL A 399 -5.73 -3.60 5.51
CA VAL A 399 -6.96 -3.57 4.71
C VAL A 399 -8.17 -3.91 5.60
N LEU A 400 -8.08 -5.00 6.35
CA LEU A 400 -9.19 -5.43 7.18
C LEU A 400 -9.42 -4.52 8.40
N ALA A 401 -8.37 -3.98 9.01
CA ALA A 401 -8.47 -3.17 10.22
C ALA A 401 -8.77 -1.68 9.97
N GLU A 402 -8.54 -1.17 8.76
CA GLU A 402 -8.60 0.27 8.46
C GLU A 402 -9.62 0.62 7.37
N ASP A 403 -9.89 -0.27 6.40
CA ASP A 403 -10.84 0.04 5.32
C ASP A 403 -12.26 0.23 5.87
N PRO A 404 -12.93 1.38 5.61
CA PRO A 404 -14.29 1.64 6.10
C PRO A 404 -15.33 0.60 5.63
N GLU A 405 -15.07 -0.05 4.50
CA GLU A 405 -15.94 -1.07 3.92
C GLU A 405 -15.68 -2.47 4.49
N SER A 406 -14.61 -2.63 5.28
CA SER A 406 -14.20 -3.92 5.86
C SER A 406 -15.27 -4.51 6.78
N PRO A 407 -15.50 -5.84 6.72
CA PRO A 407 -16.34 -6.52 7.70
C PRO A 407 -15.90 -6.30 9.14
N TRP A 408 -14.60 -6.15 9.40
CA TRP A 408 -14.07 -5.97 10.76
C TRP A 408 -14.34 -4.57 11.33
N ARG A 409 -14.66 -3.60 10.46
CA ARG A 409 -15.08 -2.24 10.83
C ARG A 409 -16.59 -2.13 10.97
N ARG A 410 -17.33 -2.95 10.22
CA ARG A 410 -18.79 -2.92 10.13
C ARG A 410 -19.48 -3.86 11.10
N MET A 411 -18.83 -4.94 11.50
CA MET A 411 -19.34 -5.93 12.45
C MET A 411 -18.50 -5.92 13.72
N ALA A 412 -19.19 -5.88 14.87
CA ALA A 412 -18.55 -6.14 16.15
C ALA A 412 -18.01 -7.58 16.18
N TRP A 413 -16.97 -7.79 16.99
CA TRP A 413 -16.50 -9.14 17.29
C TRP A 413 -17.51 -9.85 18.21
N GLY A 414 -17.92 -11.07 17.88
CA GLY A 414 -18.87 -11.87 18.67
C GLY A 414 -20.29 -11.85 18.12
#